data_AF-A0A455BW13-F1
#
_entry.id   AF-A0A455BW13-F1
#
_cell.length_a   1.000
_cell.length_b   1.000
_cell.length_c   1.000
_cell.angle_alpha   90.00
_cell.angle_beta   90.00
_cell.angle_gamma   90.00
#
_symmetry.space_group_name_H-M   'P 1'
#
loop_
_entity.id
_entity.type
_entity.pdbx_description
1 polymer ?
#
loop_
_entity_poly.entity_id
_entity_poly.type
_entity_poly.pdbx_seq_one_letter_code
_entity_poly.pdbx_strand_id
1 'polypeptide(L)'
;MVQEENSTFNALPALATLQTADVIRELKKVVAQQPRELRTLVEEFPGWEAASRWSQALEEMEQSSRPYLKEVQRYEKYRWIVGCVLCSVVLLVVVCNLLGLNLGIWGLCKREDPSHSEAKGEAGARFLMVGVGFGFLFAAPLILLAFTTFLLGGNVQTLVCRSWESGELYEFADTPGNLPSSMNLSQLLGLKKNLSVLLAYQQCKQGAALWTVLQLNDSYDLEKHLDISQYTAKLQQELQKLKVDVKNLDLLSPAARQDLEALQSSGLESIHYPGFLVEIQKPVVNISVEKLAQELEGLSQTQGNTVLGQQLQKEAQGLRNLHQEKLLLQQRLVAKLNLSVHALASSAPLLQLETSDVLDRVTHLKGELPTWATRILKNESECFLTREMGYFSQYVAWVREEVTQRIATCQPLSTALDNGRVILCDMVADPWNAFWFCLGWCTFFLIPSIIFAVKTSKYFRPIRKRLSSTSSEETQLFHIPRVTSLKL
;
A
#
# COMPACT_ATOMS: atom_id res chain seq x y z
N MET A 1 -10.32 -57.02 21.30
CA MET A 1 -10.56 -56.26 22.55
C MET A 1 -9.58 -55.10 22.71
N VAL A 2 -8.43 -55.23 23.38
CA VAL A 2 -7.53 -54.09 23.67
C VAL A 2 -7.14 -53.25 22.44
N GLN A 3 -6.82 -53.91 21.33
CA GLN A 3 -6.43 -53.21 20.10
C GLN A 3 -7.60 -52.50 19.39
N GLU A 4 -8.81 -53.04 19.51
CA GLU A 4 -10.03 -52.45 18.98
C GLU A 4 -10.43 -51.22 19.79
N GLU A 5 -10.38 -51.31 21.12
CA GLU A 5 -10.72 -50.19 22.01
C GLU A 5 -9.70 -49.06 21.93
N ASN A 6 -8.41 -49.40 21.79
CA ASN A 6 -7.38 -48.42 21.47
C ASN A 6 -7.66 -47.72 20.14
N SER A 7 -8.19 -48.43 19.14
CA SER A 7 -8.55 -47.80 17.86
C SER A 7 -9.73 -46.84 18.00
N THR A 8 -10.74 -47.17 18.80
CA THR A 8 -11.90 -46.31 19.08
C THR A 8 -11.49 -45.01 19.76
N PHE A 9 -10.62 -45.10 20.77
CA PHE A 9 -10.09 -43.91 21.46
C PHE A 9 -9.30 -43.01 20.51
N ASN A 10 -8.41 -43.60 19.68
CA ASN A 10 -7.60 -42.84 18.73
C ASN A 10 -8.39 -42.27 17.54
N ALA A 11 -9.63 -42.72 17.31
CA ALA A 11 -10.52 -42.20 16.28
C ALA A 11 -11.27 -40.91 16.69
N LEU A 12 -11.25 -40.54 17.98
CA LEU A 12 -11.94 -39.35 18.51
C LEU A 12 -11.63 -38.04 17.76
N PRO A 13 -10.36 -37.72 17.43
CA PRO A 13 -10.05 -36.50 16.68
C PRO A 13 -10.67 -36.49 15.27
N ALA A 14 -10.72 -37.64 14.61
CA ALA A 14 -11.34 -37.77 13.29
C ALA A 14 -12.87 -37.59 13.37
N LEU A 15 -13.50 -38.13 14.43
CA LEU A 15 -14.92 -37.95 14.69
C LEU A 15 -15.25 -36.46 14.91
N ALA A 16 -14.46 -35.75 15.72
CA ALA A 16 -14.63 -34.31 15.94
C ALA A 16 -14.51 -33.52 14.63
N THR A 17 -13.55 -33.89 13.77
CA THR A 17 -13.36 -33.27 12.45
C THR A 17 -14.57 -33.50 11.54
N LEU A 18 -15.11 -34.72 11.51
CA LEU A 18 -16.28 -35.07 10.72
C LEU A 18 -17.53 -34.33 11.18
N GLN A 19 -17.80 -34.32 12.49
CA GLN A 19 -18.98 -33.66 13.05
C GLN A 19 -18.97 -32.13 12.86
N THR A 20 -17.78 -31.52 12.85
CA THR A 20 -17.63 -30.07 12.69
C THR A 20 -17.48 -29.62 11.24
N ALA A 21 -17.34 -30.56 10.29
CA ALA A 21 -17.04 -30.27 8.89
C ALA A 21 -18.07 -29.34 8.22
N ASP A 22 -19.37 -29.55 8.50
CA ASP A 22 -20.44 -28.74 7.90
C ASP A 22 -20.43 -27.31 8.44
N VAL A 23 -20.24 -27.13 9.76
CA VAL A 23 -20.12 -25.80 10.39
C VAL A 23 -18.89 -25.08 9.85
N ILE A 24 -17.75 -25.77 9.72
CA ILE A 24 -16.53 -25.22 9.12
C ILE A 24 -16.77 -24.81 7.66
N ARG A 25 -17.55 -25.59 6.89
CA ARG A 25 -17.89 -25.25 5.50
C ARG A 25 -18.73 -23.98 5.42
N GLU A 26 -19.71 -23.82 6.30
CA GLU A 26 -20.53 -22.61 6.37
C GLU A 26 -19.71 -21.39 6.84
N LEU A 27 -18.84 -21.54 7.85
CA LEU A 27 -17.90 -20.50 8.27
C LEU A 27 -17.04 -20.01 7.11
N LYS A 28 -16.48 -20.93 6.30
CA LYS A 28 -15.71 -20.57 5.10
C LYS A 28 -16.54 -19.77 4.08
N LYS A 29 -17.83 -20.10 3.90
CA LYS A 29 -18.73 -19.34 3.01
C LYS A 29 -18.99 -17.93 3.54
N VAL A 30 -19.22 -17.78 4.84
CA VAL A 30 -19.43 -16.47 5.48
C VAL A 30 -18.22 -15.57 5.25
N VAL A 31 -17.02 -16.07 5.52
CA VAL A 31 -15.77 -15.31 5.31
C VAL A 31 -15.56 -14.99 3.83
N ALA A 32 -15.90 -15.90 2.90
CA ALA A 32 -15.77 -15.66 1.46
C ALA A 32 -16.79 -14.64 0.90
N GLN A 33 -17.91 -14.41 1.58
CA GLN A 33 -18.95 -13.49 1.14
C GLN A 33 -18.70 -12.04 1.58
N GLN A 34 -18.01 -11.84 2.71
CA GLN A 34 -17.69 -10.54 3.30
C GLN A 34 -16.99 -9.54 2.34
N PRO A 35 -16.04 -9.94 1.47
CA PRO A 35 -15.43 -9.03 0.49
C PRO A 35 -16.40 -8.46 -0.55
N ARG A 36 -17.54 -9.13 -0.83
CA ARG A 36 -18.54 -8.63 -1.79
C ARG A 36 -19.36 -7.49 -1.19
N GLU A 37 -19.73 -7.61 0.09
CA GLU A 37 -20.42 -6.56 0.84
C GLU A 37 -19.51 -5.34 1.09
N LEU A 38 -18.20 -5.57 1.24
CA LEU A 38 -17.22 -4.48 1.30
C LEU A 38 -17.07 -3.73 -0.03
N ARG A 39 -17.23 -4.40 -1.18
CA ARG A 39 -17.15 -3.73 -2.50
C ARG A 39 -18.31 -2.77 -2.74
N THR A 40 -19.52 -3.11 -2.31
CA THR A 40 -20.68 -2.21 -2.44
C THR A 40 -20.50 -0.93 -1.62
N LEU A 41 -19.77 -0.97 -0.49
CA LEU A 41 -19.45 0.22 0.30
C LEU A 41 -18.48 1.17 -0.41
N VAL A 42 -17.55 0.65 -1.20
CA VAL A 42 -16.64 1.47 -2.01
C VAL A 42 -17.43 2.26 -3.06
N GLU A 43 -18.48 1.67 -3.62
CA GLU A 43 -19.38 2.33 -4.58
C GLU A 43 -20.27 3.40 -3.92
N GLU A 44 -20.62 3.23 -2.64
CA GLU A 44 -21.40 4.20 -1.86
C GLU A 44 -20.53 5.31 -1.20
N PHE A 45 -19.20 5.23 -1.29
CA PHE A 45 -18.32 6.19 -0.63
C PHE A 45 -18.40 7.57 -1.32
N PRO A 46 -18.75 8.66 -0.61
CA PRO A 46 -18.99 9.98 -1.20
C PRO A 46 -17.71 10.60 -1.80
N GLY A 47 -16.54 10.10 -1.42
CA GLY A 47 -15.26 10.48 -2.05
C GLY A 47 -15.21 10.13 -3.53
N TRP A 48 -15.95 9.12 -4.01
CA TRP A 48 -16.02 8.78 -5.44
C TRP A 48 -16.83 9.80 -6.24
N GLU A 49 -17.94 10.31 -5.70
CA GLU A 49 -18.69 11.41 -6.31
C GLU A 49 -17.89 12.71 -6.31
N ALA A 50 -17.20 13.03 -5.21
CA ALA A 50 -16.33 14.20 -5.17
C ALA A 50 -15.19 14.05 -6.20
N ALA A 51 -14.46 12.93 -6.18
CA ALA A 51 -13.36 12.66 -7.11
C ALA A 51 -13.81 12.65 -8.58
N SER A 52 -14.99 12.10 -8.89
CA SER A 52 -15.55 12.14 -10.24
C SER A 52 -16.01 13.53 -10.67
N ARG A 53 -16.55 14.34 -9.75
CA ARG A 53 -16.84 15.77 -10.01
C ARG A 53 -15.54 16.55 -10.27
N TRP A 54 -14.48 16.27 -9.53
CA TRP A 54 -13.17 16.89 -9.76
C TRP A 54 -12.56 16.46 -11.09
N SER A 55 -12.62 15.18 -11.44
CA SER A 55 -12.11 14.71 -12.73
C SER A 55 -12.90 15.30 -13.90
N GLN A 56 -14.23 15.36 -13.80
CA GLN A 56 -15.08 16.01 -14.80
C GLN A 56 -14.81 17.51 -14.90
N ALA A 57 -14.69 18.23 -13.78
CA ALA A 57 -14.39 19.66 -13.79
C ALA A 57 -13.01 19.95 -14.39
N LEU A 58 -12.00 19.11 -14.09
CA LEU A 58 -10.67 19.20 -14.70
C LEU A 58 -10.71 18.89 -16.20
N GLU A 59 -11.47 17.89 -16.62
CA GLU A 59 -11.61 17.50 -18.02
C GLU A 59 -12.37 18.56 -18.82
N GLU A 60 -13.42 19.15 -18.25
CA GLU A 60 -14.13 20.30 -18.82
C GLU A 60 -13.22 21.53 -18.91
N MET A 61 -12.43 21.80 -17.88
CA MET A 61 -11.46 22.91 -17.89
C MET A 61 -10.38 22.67 -18.95
N GLU A 62 -9.88 21.44 -19.07
CA GLU A 62 -8.90 21.07 -20.10
C GLU A 62 -9.50 21.25 -21.50
N GLN A 63 -10.69 20.71 -21.76
CA GLN A 63 -11.37 20.84 -23.04
C GLN A 63 -11.69 22.30 -23.38
N SER A 64 -12.14 23.09 -22.40
CA SER A 64 -12.40 24.52 -22.53
C SER A 64 -11.12 25.32 -22.78
N SER A 65 -9.98 24.90 -22.23
CA SER A 65 -8.68 25.57 -22.42
C SER A 65 -8.04 25.34 -23.79
N ARG A 66 -8.33 24.21 -24.46
CA ARG A 66 -7.76 23.85 -25.78
C ARG A 66 -7.95 24.91 -26.88
N PRO A 67 -9.14 25.52 -27.08
CA PRO A 67 -9.27 26.61 -28.05
C PRO A 67 -8.44 27.85 -27.67
N TYR A 68 -8.36 28.20 -26.39
CA TYR A 68 -7.52 29.30 -25.93
C TYR A 68 -6.04 29.03 -26.18
N LEU A 69 -5.56 27.81 -25.95
CA LEU A 69 -4.17 27.43 -26.25
C LEU A 69 -3.82 27.62 -27.74
N LYS A 70 -4.75 27.27 -28.65
CA LYS A 70 -4.56 27.52 -30.10
C LYS A 70 -4.50 29.01 -30.42
N GLU A 71 -5.31 29.83 -29.75
CA GLU A 71 -5.29 31.28 -29.96
C GLU A 71 -4.03 31.92 -29.36
N VAL A 72 -3.56 31.45 -28.20
CA VAL A 72 -2.29 31.87 -27.59
C VAL A 72 -1.11 31.56 -28.50
N GLN A 73 -1.07 30.38 -29.13
CA GLN A 73 -0.04 30.06 -30.12
C GLN A 73 -0.05 31.02 -31.32
N ARG A 74 -1.24 31.41 -31.78
CA ARG A 74 -1.37 32.38 -32.88
C ARG A 74 -0.94 33.78 -32.45
N TYR A 75 -1.37 34.21 -31.26
CA TYR A 75 -0.97 35.47 -30.66
C TYR A 75 0.55 35.55 -30.47
N GLU A 76 1.17 34.46 -30.00
CA GLU A 76 2.62 34.37 -29.80
C GLU A 76 3.39 34.57 -31.12
N LYS A 77 2.88 34.01 -32.22
CA LYS A 77 3.44 34.26 -33.56
C LYS A 77 3.36 35.74 -33.95
N TYR A 78 2.22 36.40 -33.70
CA TYR A 78 2.08 37.83 -33.96
C TYR A 78 2.98 38.68 -33.06
N ARG A 79 3.05 38.36 -31.76
CA ARG A 79 3.92 39.02 -30.79
C ARG A 79 5.38 38.94 -31.24
N TRP A 80 5.83 37.77 -31.68
CA TRP A 80 7.18 37.57 -32.21
C TRP A 80 7.44 38.42 -33.47
N ILE A 81 6.52 38.43 -34.44
CA ILE A 81 6.64 39.25 -35.66
C ILE A 81 6.72 40.74 -35.32
N VAL A 82 5.81 41.24 -34.47
CA VAL A 82 5.79 42.64 -34.03
C VAL A 82 7.09 43.00 -33.33
N GLY A 83 7.59 42.13 -32.44
CA GLY A 83 8.89 42.30 -31.79
C GLY A 83 10.03 42.42 -32.79
N CYS A 84 10.12 41.54 -33.80
CA CYS A 84 11.13 41.61 -34.85
C CYS A 84 11.05 42.91 -35.66
N VAL A 85 9.85 43.38 -35.99
CA VAL A 85 9.65 44.65 -36.72
C VAL A 85 10.12 45.83 -35.88
N LEU A 86 9.73 45.91 -34.61
CA LEU A 86 10.12 46.99 -33.70
C LEU A 86 11.64 47.03 -33.50
N CYS A 87 12.27 45.87 -33.28
CA CYS A 87 13.74 45.77 -33.21
C CYS A 87 14.41 46.23 -34.50
N SER A 88 13.85 45.85 -35.67
CA SER A 88 14.39 46.26 -36.97
C SER A 88 14.31 47.77 -37.19
N VAL A 89 13.24 48.43 -36.73
CA VAL A 89 13.09 49.90 -36.79
C VAL A 89 14.16 50.59 -35.95
N VAL A 90 14.38 50.13 -34.71
CA VAL A 90 15.43 50.71 -33.84
C VAL A 90 16.81 50.46 -34.44
N LEU A 91 17.08 49.25 -34.94
CA LEU A 91 18.34 48.93 -35.61
C LEU A 91 18.58 49.78 -36.86
N LEU A 92 17.54 50.07 -37.65
CA LEU A 92 17.64 50.93 -38.82
C LEU A 92 18.12 52.34 -38.43
N VAL A 93 17.56 52.92 -37.36
CA VAL A 93 18.02 54.22 -36.84
C VAL A 93 19.48 54.16 -36.41
N VAL A 94 19.87 53.10 -35.68
CA VAL A 94 21.26 52.89 -35.25
C VAL A 94 22.21 52.75 -36.43
N VAL A 95 21.86 51.97 -37.45
CA VAL A 95 22.67 51.78 -38.67
C VAL A 95 22.80 53.09 -39.45
N CYS A 96 21.71 53.85 -39.63
CA CYS A 96 21.77 55.17 -40.24
C CYS A 96 22.70 56.11 -39.47
N ASN A 97 22.66 56.08 -38.14
CA ASN A 97 23.54 56.89 -37.30
C ASN A 97 25.00 56.46 -37.40
N LEU A 98 25.29 55.17 -37.37
CA LEU A 98 26.65 54.63 -37.52
C LEU A 98 27.24 54.94 -38.90
N LEU A 99 26.50 54.70 -39.98
CA LEU A 99 26.94 55.04 -41.34
C LEU A 99 27.12 56.56 -41.48
N GLY A 100 26.21 57.34 -40.92
CA GLY A 100 26.28 58.80 -40.89
C GLY A 100 27.53 59.33 -40.19
N LEU A 101 27.88 58.75 -39.04
CA LEU A 101 29.09 59.08 -38.28
C LEU A 101 30.36 58.66 -39.04
N ASN A 102 30.44 57.42 -39.52
CA ASN A 102 31.63 56.92 -40.21
C ASN A 102 31.92 57.70 -41.51
N LEU A 103 30.90 57.90 -42.36
CA LEU A 103 31.05 58.68 -43.59
C LEU A 103 31.32 60.16 -43.32
N GLY A 104 30.71 60.70 -42.26
CA GLY A 104 30.93 62.08 -41.82
C GLY A 104 32.35 62.33 -41.32
N ILE A 105 32.88 61.46 -40.44
CA ILE A 105 34.25 61.52 -39.94
C ILE A 105 35.23 61.33 -41.09
N TRP A 106 35.00 60.36 -41.98
CA TRP A 106 35.86 60.15 -43.15
C TRP A 106 35.87 61.37 -44.08
N GLY A 107 34.71 62.00 -44.30
CA GLY A 107 34.60 63.24 -45.06
C GLY A 107 35.36 64.41 -44.43
N LEU A 108 35.40 64.49 -43.09
CA LEU A 108 36.18 65.49 -42.36
C LEU A 108 37.69 65.21 -42.42
N CYS A 109 38.14 63.97 -42.30
CA CYS A 109 39.57 63.62 -42.33
C CYS A 109 40.21 63.81 -43.70
N LYS A 110 39.47 63.66 -44.81
CA LYS A 110 39.99 63.85 -46.17
C LYS A 110 39.87 65.29 -46.69
N ARG A 111 39.58 66.25 -45.81
CA ARG A 111 39.29 67.65 -46.13
C ARG A 111 40.56 68.48 -46.38
N GLU A 112 41.45 67.98 -47.25
CA GLU A 112 42.65 68.71 -47.68
C GLU A 112 42.47 69.35 -49.08
N ASP A 113 41.50 68.92 -49.89
CA ASP A 113 41.23 69.50 -51.22
C ASP A 113 39.74 69.83 -51.48
N PRO A 114 39.41 70.98 -52.14
CA PRO A 114 38.06 71.58 -52.07
C PRO A 114 37.00 70.95 -52.99
N SER A 115 37.32 70.00 -53.86
CA SER A 115 36.41 69.61 -54.96
C SER A 115 35.83 68.19 -54.90
N HIS A 116 36.49 67.22 -54.23
CA HIS A 116 36.03 65.82 -54.23
C HIS A 116 35.73 65.21 -52.84
N SER A 117 36.26 65.77 -51.75
CA SER A 117 36.03 65.22 -50.40
C SER A 117 34.69 65.63 -49.76
N GLU A 118 33.98 66.60 -50.33
CA GLU A 118 32.73 67.13 -49.75
C GLU A 118 31.54 66.17 -49.88
N ALA A 119 31.52 65.30 -50.91
CA ALA A 119 30.40 64.39 -51.17
C ALA A 119 30.20 63.34 -50.06
N LYS A 120 31.30 62.85 -49.46
CA LYS A 120 31.23 61.84 -48.37
C LYS A 120 30.74 62.43 -47.05
N GLY A 121 31.18 63.64 -46.71
CA GLY A 121 30.67 64.38 -45.56
C GLY A 121 29.20 64.75 -45.71
N GLU A 122 28.79 65.19 -46.91
CA GLU A 122 27.36 65.44 -47.21
C GLU A 122 26.52 64.16 -47.15
N ALA A 123 27.03 63.03 -47.65
CA ALA A 123 26.36 61.74 -47.50
C ALA A 123 26.21 61.34 -46.02
N GLY A 124 27.25 61.49 -45.20
CA GLY A 124 27.19 61.24 -43.76
C GLY A 124 26.16 62.13 -43.04
N ALA A 125 26.11 63.42 -43.37
CA ALA A 125 25.10 64.34 -42.85
C ALA A 125 23.67 63.95 -43.27
N ARG A 126 23.47 63.46 -44.51
CA ARG A 126 22.17 62.97 -44.98
C ARG A 126 21.75 61.71 -44.24
N PHE A 127 22.63 60.74 -44.04
CA PHE A 127 22.32 59.52 -43.27
C PHE A 127 21.97 59.83 -41.81
N LEU A 128 22.66 60.77 -41.15
CA LEU A 128 22.27 61.24 -39.81
C LEU A 128 20.87 61.87 -39.80
N MET A 129 20.54 62.70 -40.80
CA MET A 129 19.21 63.31 -40.89
C MET A 129 18.10 62.31 -41.23
N VAL A 130 18.40 61.26 -42.00
CA VAL A 130 17.49 60.12 -42.23
C VAL A 130 17.24 59.37 -40.92
N GLY A 131 18.30 59.10 -40.14
CA GLY A 131 18.18 58.51 -38.80
C GLY A 131 17.33 59.36 -37.85
N VAL A 132 17.51 60.68 -37.86
CA VAL A 132 16.65 61.63 -37.11
C VAL A 132 15.20 61.57 -37.59
N GLY A 133 14.97 61.53 -38.90
CA GLY A 133 13.64 61.44 -39.49
C GLY A 133 12.90 60.18 -39.04
N PHE A 134 13.54 59.01 -39.12
CA PHE A 134 12.96 57.75 -38.62
C PHE A 134 12.79 57.77 -37.10
N GLY A 135 13.77 58.29 -36.36
CA GLY A 135 13.68 58.43 -34.90
C GLY A 135 12.47 59.24 -34.48
N PHE A 136 12.20 60.38 -35.13
CA PHE A 136 11.03 61.20 -34.83
C PHE A 136 9.71 60.55 -35.28
N LEU A 137 9.70 59.94 -36.47
CA LEU A 137 8.52 59.27 -37.03
C LEU A 137 8.03 58.13 -36.12
N PHE A 138 8.95 57.34 -35.57
CA PHE A 138 8.62 56.18 -34.75
C PHE A 138 8.62 56.46 -33.24
N ALA A 139 9.14 57.60 -32.76
CA ALA A 139 9.16 57.94 -31.34
C ALA A 139 7.76 57.92 -30.71
N ALA A 140 6.79 58.65 -31.27
CA ALA A 140 5.45 58.73 -30.68
C ALA A 140 4.73 57.35 -30.63
N PRO A 141 4.72 56.54 -31.71
CA PRO A 141 4.21 55.17 -31.66
C PRO A 141 4.90 54.29 -30.61
N LEU A 142 6.24 54.37 -30.49
CA LEU A 142 7.01 53.58 -29.53
C LEU A 142 6.70 53.99 -28.07
N ILE A 143 6.56 55.28 -27.79
CA ILE A 143 6.15 55.79 -26.47
C ILE A 143 4.75 55.29 -26.11
N LEU A 144 3.78 55.41 -27.03
CA LEU A 144 2.41 54.95 -26.82
C LEU A 144 2.36 53.45 -26.55
N LEU A 145 3.10 52.66 -27.33
CA LEU A 145 3.19 51.22 -27.16
C LEU A 145 3.84 50.85 -25.82
N ALA A 146 4.95 51.49 -25.44
CA ALA A 146 5.60 51.27 -24.15
C ALA A 146 4.66 51.61 -22.97
N PHE A 147 3.90 52.70 -23.05
CA PHE A 147 2.98 53.11 -21.99
C PHE A 147 1.79 52.15 -21.84
N THR A 148 1.17 51.75 -22.95
CA THR A 148 0.04 50.80 -22.92
C THR A 148 0.45 49.43 -22.40
N THR A 149 1.61 48.93 -22.83
CA THR A 149 2.16 47.65 -22.35
C THR A 149 2.63 47.72 -20.90
N PHE A 150 3.18 48.86 -20.45
CA PHE A 150 3.48 49.14 -19.05
C PHE A 150 2.23 49.09 -18.16
N LEU A 151 1.15 49.76 -18.57
CA LEU A 151 -0.09 49.76 -17.79
C LEU A 151 -0.63 48.34 -17.61
N LEU A 152 -0.60 47.52 -18.65
CA LEU A 152 -1.02 46.12 -18.54
C LEU A 152 -0.07 45.29 -17.67
N GLY A 153 1.21 45.25 -18.02
CA GLY A 153 2.20 44.40 -17.34
C GLY A 153 2.48 44.81 -15.90
N GLY A 154 2.58 46.12 -15.64
CA GLY A 154 2.83 46.66 -14.30
C GLY A 154 1.68 46.40 -13.33
N ASN A 155 0.43 46.52 -13.79
CA ASN A 155 -0.73 46.18 -12.97
C ASN A 155 -0.82 44.67 -12.73
N VAL A 156 -0.58 43.81 -13.74
CA VAL A 156 -0.55 42.35 -13.54
C VAL A 156 0.52 41.96 -12.52
N GLN A 157 1.72 42.53 -12.60
CA GLN A 157 2.79 42.22 -11.66
C GLN A 157 2.46 42.65 -10.23
N THR A 158 1.87 43.85 -10.08
CA THR A 158 1.63 44.44 -8.75
C THR A 158 0.36 43.92 -8.09
N LEU A 159 -0.76 43.84 -8.82
CA LEU A 159 -2.06 43.46 -8.26
C LEU A 159 -2.30 41.94 -8.27
N VAL A 160 -1.72 41.21 -9.22
CA VAL A 160 -1.95 39.77 -9.33
C VAL A 160 -0.74 39.01 -8.80
N CYS A 161 0.43 39.16 -9.42
CA CYS A 161 1.57 38.28 -9.11
C CYS A 161 2.13 38.46 -7.70
N ARG A 162 2.32 39.70 -7.24
CA ARG A 162 2.78 39.97 -5.87
C ARG A 162 1.74 39.57 -4.82
N SER A 163 0.46 39.89 -5.05
CA SER A 163 -0.62 39.52 -4.12
C SER A 163 -0.88 38.00 -4.10
N TRP A 164 -0.63 37.29 -5.21
CA TRP A 164 -0.69 35.83 -5.24
C TRP A 164 0.48 35.23 -4.44
N GLU A 165 1.67 35.80 -4.57
CA GLU A 165 2.84 35.37 -3.80
C GLU A 165 2.68 35.55 -2.29
N SER A 166 2.16 36.70 -1.86
CA SER A 166 1.93 37.00 -0.45
C SER A 166 0.74 36.23 0.15
N GLY A 167 -0.11 35.64 -0.69
CA GLY A 167 -1.34 34.97 -0.29
C GLY A 167 -2.54 35.92 -0.11
N GLU A 168 -2.34 37.23 -0.25
CA GLU A 168 -3.40 38.25 -0.20
C GLU A 168 -4.45 38.04 -1.29
N LEU A 169 -4.08 37.44 -2.43
CA LEU A 169 -5.04 37.12 -3.50
C LEU A 169 -6.07 36.07 -3.04
N TYR A 170 -5.65 35.10 -2.22
CA TYR A 170 -6.57 34.12 -1.65
C TYR A 170 -7.49 34.77 -0.61
N GLU A 171 -6.97 35.67 0.22
CA GLU A 171 -7.77 36.45 1.17
C GLU A 171 -8.79 37.35 0.47
N PHE A 172 -8.38 37.98 -0.64
CA PHE A 172 -9.27 38.75 -1.50
C PHE A 172 -10.39 37.89 -2.09
N ALA A 173 -10.07 36.66 -2.52
CA ALA A 173 -11.02 35.69 -3.04
C ALA A 173 -11.99 35.14 -1.97
N ASP A 174 -11.51 35.02 -0.73
CA ASP A 174 -12.32 34.58 0.41
C ASP A 174 -13.28 35.66 0.93
N THR A 175 -13.02 36.93 0.63
CA THR A 175 -13.85 38.05 1.10
C THR A 175 -15.17 38.12 0.33
N PRO A 176 -16.34 37.99 1.00
CA PRO A 176 -17.63 37.98 0.34
C PRO A 176 -17.94 39.31 -0.34
N GLY A 177 -18.30 39.27 -1.63
CA GLY A 177 -18.64 40.45 -2.43
C GLY A 177 -17.55 40.93 -3.38
N ASN A 178 -16.31 40.43 -3.26
CA ASN A 178 -15.20 40.79 -4.15
C ASN A 178 -15.20 40.03 -5.49
N LEU A 179 -15.66 38.78 -5.49
CA LEU A 179 -15.82 37.97 -6.69
C LEU A 179 -17.30 37.91 -7.13
N PRO A 180 -17.59 37.87 -8.44
CA PRO A 180 -18.94 37.67 -8.93
C PRO A 180 -19.49 36.33 -8.43
N SER A 181 -20.81 36.24 -8.25
CA SER A 181 -21.48 35.05 -7.71
C SER A 181 -21.25 33.77 -8.52
N SER A 182 -20.88 33.89 -9.81
CA SER A 182 -20.48 32.79 -10.68
C SER A 182 -19.07 32.22 -10.40
N MET A 183 -18.21 32.95 -9.69
CA MET A 183 -16.83 32.56 -9.37
C MET A 183 -16.64 32.40 -7.85
N ASN A 184 -17.61 31.79 -7.18
CA ASN A 184 -17.45 31.46 -5.78
C ASN A 184 -16.55 30.21 -5.64
N LEU A 185 -15.25 30.45 -5.45
CA LEU A 185 -14.22 29.40 -5.30
C LEU A 185 -14.54 28.44 -4.16
N SER A 186 -15.13 28.91 -3.06
CA SER A 186 -15.55 28.04 -1.96
C SER A 186 -16.56 26.99 -2.42
N GLN A 187 -17.56 27.40 -3.20
CA GLN A 187 -18.59 26.51 -3.73
C GLN A 187 -18.05 25.59 -4.83
N LEU A 188 -17.17 26.10 -5.71
CA LEU A 188 -16.56 25.31 -6.78
C LEU A 188 -15.66 24.20 -6.21
N LEU A 189 -14.91 24.50 -5.16
CA LEU A 189 -14.01 23.55 -4.51
C LEU A 189 -14.73 22.66 -3.47
N GLY A 190 -16.05 22.77 -3.34
CA GLY A 190 -16.85 22.00 -2.37
C GLY A 190 -16.50 22.32 -0.91
N LEU A 191 -15.87 23.46 -0.65
CA LEU A 191 -15.54 23.93 0.68
C LEU A 191 -16.83 24.35 1.39
N LYS A 192 -16.93 24.02 2.69
CA LYS A 192 -18.02 24.55 3.52
C LYS A 192 -17.91 26.07 3.61
N LYS A 193 -19.05 26.74 3.81
CA LYS A 193 -19.17 28.21 3.89
C LYS A 193 -18.28 28.88 4.94
N ASN A 194 -17.70 28.12 5.87
CA ASN A 194 -16.85 28.62 6.95
C ASN A 194 -15.35 28.37 6.73
N LEU A 195 -14.96 27.72 5.62
CA LEU A 195 -13.56 27.43 5.33
C LEU A 195 -13.02 28.43 4.29
N SER A 196 -11.91 29.08 4.62
CA SER A 196 -11.19 29.96 3.70
C SER A 196 -10.34 29.14 2.72
N VAL A 197 -10.33 29.55 1.45
CA VAL A 197 -9.48 29.02 0.38
C VAL A 197 -8.01 29.17 0.77
N LEU A 198 -7.63 30.25 1.46
CA LEU A 198 -6.27 30.43 1.98
C LEU A 198 -5.88 29.31 2.96
N LEU A 199 -6.75 29.00 3.92
CA LEU A 199 -6.48 27.93 4.90
C LEU A 199 -6.43 26.57 4.22
N ALA A 200 -7.34 26.31 3.29
CA ALA A 200 -7.34 25.08 2.50
C ALA A 200 -6.04 24.93 1.70
N TYR A 201 -5.60 25.98 1.01
CA TYR A 201 -4.34 25.99 0.28
C TYR A 201 -3.13 25.70 1.20
N GLN A 202 -3.05 26.35 2.36
CA GLN A 202 -1.96 26.14 3.32
C GLN A 202 -1.91 24.71 3.84
N GLN A 203 -3.07 24.14 4.20
CA GLN A 203 -3.16 22.74 4.65
C GLN A 203 -2.78 21.77 3.53
N CYS A 204 -3.24 22.01 2.30
CA CYS A 204 -2.88 21.20 1.14
C CYS A 204 -1.39 21.27 0.81
N LYS A 205 -0.77 22.45 0.96
CA LYS A 205 0.67 22.63 0.76
C LYS A 205 1.51 21.84 1.77
N GLN A 206 0.97 21.63 2.98
CA GLN A 206 1.58 20.79 4.02
C GLN A 206 1.31 19.29 3.84
N GLY A 207 0.54 18.89 2.82
CA GLY A 207 0.22 17.49 2.55
C GLY A 207 -0.97 16.95 3.33
N ALA A 208 -1.86 17.82 3.84
CA ALA A 208 -3.05 17.37 4.55
C ALA A 208 -3.97 16.51 3.66
N ALA A 209 -4.62 15.51 4.28
CA ALA A 209 -5.65 14.70 3.64
C ALA A 209 -6.88 15.53 3.33
N LEU A 210 -7.52 15.27 2.18
CA LEU A 210 -8.74 15.96 1.76
C LEU A 210 -9.86 15.79 2.80
N TRP A 211 -9.88 14.66 3.53
CA TRP A 211 -10.81 14.40 4.63
C TRP A 211 -10.80 15.48 5.70
N THR A 212 -9.61 15.89 6.14
CA THR A 212 -9.42 16.93 7.15
C THR A 212 -9.76 18.31 6.59
N VAL A 213 -9.30 18.61 5.36
CA VAL A 213 -9.47 19.94 4.75
C VAL A 213 -10.93 20.24 4.42
N LEU A 214 -11.66 19.28 3.84
CA LEU A 214 -13.08 19.46 3.53
C LEU A 214 -14.01 19.27 4.74
N GLN A 215 -13.47 18.92 5.91
CA GLN A 215 -14.24 18.57 7.11
C GLN A 215 -15.34 17.55 6.82
N LEU A 216 -14.98 16.45 6.15
CA LEU A 216 -15.95 15.43 5.73
C LEU A 216 -16.62 14.73 6.91
N ASN A 217 -16.01 14.79 8.10
CA ASN A 217 -16.52 14.19 9.34
C ASN A 217 -17.93 14.68 9.71
N ASP A 218 -18.29 15.93 9.41
CA ASP A 218 -19.64 16.43 9.75
C ASP A 218 -20.70 16.08 8.69
N SER A 219 -20.28 15.64 7.50
CA SER A 219 -21.17 15.30 6.38
C SER A 219 -21.29 13.80 6.14
N TYR A 220 -20.29 13.02 6.55
CA TYR A 220 -20.23 11.58 6.33
C TYR A 220 -19.74 10.88 7.59
N ASP A 221 -20.59 10.00 8.12
CA ASP A 221 -20.28 9.17 9.27
C ASP A 221 -19.53 7.92 8.83
N LEU A 222 -18.19 7.99 8.87
CA LEU A 222 -17.32 6.87 8.56
C LEU A 222 -17.51 5.70 9.54
N GLU A 223 -17.83 5.98 10.80
CA GLU A 223 -17.96 4.96 11.85
C GLU A 223 -19.13 4.02 11.56
N LYS A 224 -20.20 4.51 10.96
CA LYS A 224 -21.35 3.69 10.54
C LYS A 224 -20.94 2.54 9.59
N HIS A 225 -19.95 2.77 8.73
CA HIS A 225 -19.47 1.81 7.74
C HIS A 225 -18.26 1.00 8.21
N LEU A 226 -17.59 1.45 9.27
CA LEU A 226 -16.46 0.78 9.89
C LEU A 226 -16.86 -0.11 11.09
N ASP A 227 -18.14 -0.19 11.42
CA ASP A 227 -18.64 -1.06 12.47
C ASP A 227 -18.48 -2.56 12.11
N ILE A 228 -17.46 -3.18 12.70
CA ILE A 228 -17.09 -4.59 12.49
C ILE A 228 -18.25 -5.53 12.82
N SER A 229 -19.09 -5.15 13.80
CA SER A 229 -20.17 -6.01 14.29
C SER A 229 -21.16 -6.39 13.17
N GLN A 230 -21.37 -5.49 12.21
CA GLN A 230 -22.24 -5.72 11.05
C GLN A 230 -21.74 -6.87 10.18
N TYR A 231 -20.42 -7.03 10.07
CA TYR A 231 -19.80 -8.02 9.19
C TYR A 231 -19.41 -9.32 9.91
N THR A 232 -19.23 -9.26 11.24
CA THR A 232 -18.76 -10.42 12.02
C THR A 232 -19.86 -11.09 12.83
N ALA A 233 -21.05 -10.52 12.95
CA ALA A 233 -22.16 -11.13 13.71
C ALA A 233 -22.49 -12.55 13.22
N LYS A 234 -22.52 -12.75 11.90
CA LYS A 234 -22.77 -14.07 11.30
C LYS A 234 -21.64 -15.06 11.59
N LEU A 235 -20.38 -14.60 11.58
CA LEU A 235 -19.22 -15.43 11.95
C LEU A 235 -19.33 -15.90 13.40
N GLN A 236 -19.65 -14.99 14.33
CA GLN A 236 -19.86 -15.30 15.75
C GLN A 236 -21.00 -16.32 15.93
N GLN A 237 -22.12 -16.11 15.23
CA GLN A 237 -23.29 -16.97 15.32
C GLN A 237 -23.01 -18.39 14.78
N GLU A 238 -22.33 -18.52 13.64
CA GLU A 238 -21.98 -19.84 13.09
C GLU A 238 -20.97 -20.58 13.99
N LEU A 239 -20.01 -19.86 14.57
CA LEU A 239 -19.01 -20.47 15.45
C LEU A 239 -19.63 -21.02 16.75
N GLN A 240 -20.64 -20.35 17.31
CA GLN A 240 -21.39 -20.84 18.47
C GLN A 240 -22.18 -22.14 18.19
N LYS A 241 -22.37 -22.52 16.92
CA LYS A 241 -23.02 -23.78 16.54
C LYS A 241 -22.06 -24.98 16.57
N LEU A 242 -20.75 -24.78 16.71
CA LEU A 242 -19.81 -25.89 16.86
C LEU A 242 -20.18 -26.73 18.08
N LYS A 243 -20.53 -27.98 17.81
CA LYS A 243 -20.85 -28.99 18.82
C LYS A 243 -20.21 -30.29 18.39
N VAL A 244 -19.62 -30.99 19.36
CA VAL A 244 -19.10 -32.34 19.19
C VAL A 244 -19.86 -33.23 20.16
N ASP A 245 -20.49 -34.27 19.65
CA ASP A 245 -21.20 -35.27 20.45
C ASP A 245 -20.33 -36.51 20.62
N VAL A 246 -19.88 -36.70 21.87
CA VAL A 246 -19.13 -37.88 22.33
C VAL A 246 -19.93 -38.73 23.33
N LYS A 247 -21.21 -38.41 23.56
CA LYS A 247 -22.03 -39.09 24.58
C LYS A 247 -22.30 -40.56 24.24
N ASN A 248 -22.45 -40.86 22.95
CA ASN A 248 -22.75 -42.20 22.45
C ASN A 248 -21.47 -43.00 22.12
N LEU A 249 -20.29 -42.53 22.55
CA LEU A 249 -19.05 -43.24 22.30
C LEU A 249 -18.86 -44.35 23.34
N ASP A 250 -18.83 -45.58 22.87
CA ASP A 250 -18.48 -46.73 23.70
C ASP A 250 -16.95 -46.89 23.71
N LEU A 251 -16.32 -46.31 24.73
CA LEU A 251 -14.88 -46.46 25.01
C LEU A 251 -14.49 -47.93 25.29
N LEU A 252 -15.45 -48.70 25.79
CA LEU A 252 -15.33 -50.12 26.08
C LEU A 252 -16.54 -50.79 25.42
N SER A 253 -16.29 -51.80 24.58
CA SER A 253 -17.37 -52.47 23.87
C SER A 253 -18.29 -53.22 24.86
N PRO A 254 -19.60 -53.40 24.57
CA PRO A 254 -20.50 -54.13 25.46
C PRO A 254 -20.00 -55.55 25.77
N ALA A 255 -19.39 -56.22 24.79
CA ALA A 255 -18.80 -57.54 24.97
C ALA A 255 -17.58 -57.49 25.91
N ALA A 256 -16.65 -56.56 25.69
CA ALA A 256 -15.49 -56.39 26.56
C ALA A 256 -15.88 -56.04 28.00
N ARG A 257 -16.90 -55.20 28.15
CA ARG A 257 -17.46 -54.85 29.46
C ARG A 257 -18.02 -56.08 30.16
N GLN A 258 -18.80 -56.89 29.46
CA GLN A 258 -19.33 -58.15 30.00
C GLN A 258 -18.21 -59.11 30.39
N ASP A 259 -17.16 -59.25 29.57
CA ASP A 259 -16.02 -60.13 29.87
C ASP A 259 -15.26 -59.66 31.13
N LEU A 260 -15.05 -58.35 31.29
CA LEU A 260 -14.42 -57.78 32.48
C LEU A 260 -15.31 -57.90 33.72
N GLU A 261 -16.61 -57.66 33.61
CA GLU A 261 -17.58 -57.84 34.70
C GLU A 261 -17.68 -59.34 35.11
N ALA A 262 -17.60 -60.26 34.14
CA ALA A 262 -17.54 -61.71 34.38
C ALA A 262 -16.23 -62.11 35.08
N LEU A 263 -15.09 -61.54 34.68
CA LEU A 263 -13.81 -61.78 35.35
C LEU A 263 -13.80 -61.22 36.78
N GLN A 264 -14.36 -60.03 36.99
CA GLN A 264 -14.53 -59.43 38.31
C GLN A 264 -15.39 -60.32 39.23
N SER A 265 -16.50 -60.85 38.71
CA SER A 265 -17.45 -61.70 39.46
C SER A 265 -17.11 -63.20 39.50
N SER A 266 -16.02 -63.62 38.87
CA SER A 266 -15.61 -65.03 38.72
C SER A 266 -15.30 -65.78 40.03
N GLY A 267 -15.07 -65.05 41.14
CA GLY A 267 -14.68 -65.65 42.42
C GLY A 267 -13.26 -66.23 42.45
N LEU A 268 -12.38 -65.83 41.51
CA LEU A 268 -10.99 -66.30 41.44
C LEU A 268 -10.17 -66.03 42.72
N GLU A 269 -10.45 -64.93 43.44
CA GLU A 269 -9.81 -64.62 44.73
C GLU A 269 -10.32 -65.51 45.88
N SER A 270 -11.58 -65.96 45.83
CA SER A 270 -12.18 -66.75 46.91
C SER A 270 -11.84 -68.25 46.84
N ILE A 271 -11.07 -68.67 45.83
CA ILE A 271 -10.55 -70.03 45.72
C ILE A 271 -9.54 -70.29 46.85
N HIS A 272 -9.75 -71.37 47.60
CA HIS A 272 -8.82 -71.78 48.66
C HIS A 272 -7.58 -72.49 48.08
N TYR A 273 -6.69 -71.74 47.43
CA TYR A 273 -5.44 -72.22 46.83
C TYR A 273 -4.55 -73.05 47.78
N PRO A 274 -4.39 -72.70 49.07
CA PRO A 274 -3.59 -73.50 50.00
C PRO A 274 -4.07 -74.96 50.10
N GLY A 275 -5.38 -75.19 49.99
CA GLY A 275 -5.96 -76.54 50.02
C GLY A 275 -5.57 -77.38 48.80
N PHE A 276 -5.58 -76.77 47.61
CA PHE A 276 -5.10 -77.43 46.40
C PHE A 276 -3.61 -77.74 46.49
N LEU A 277 -2.80 -76.81 46.99
CA LEU A 277 -1.35 -77.00 47.12
C LEU A 277 -1.01 -78.14 48.09
N VAL A 278 -1.74 -78.27 49.21
CA VAL A 278 -1.58 -79.40 50.14
C VAL A 278 -1.94 -80.73 49.49
N GLU A 279 -3.03 -80.78 48.71
CA GLU A 279 -3.44 -82.03 48.05
C GLU A 279 -2.46 -82.45 46.95
N ILE A 280 -1.94 -81.49 46.17
CA ILE A 280 -0.98 -81.70 45.07
C ILE A 280 0.37 -82.22 45.59
N GLN A 281 0.76 -81.88 46.82
CA GLN A 281 1.99 -82.35 47.44
C GLN A 281 1.94 -83.81 47.88
N LYS A 282 0.75 -84.44 47.94
CA LYS A 282 0.64 -85.86 48.30
C LYS A 282 1.19 -86.74 47.18
N PRO A 283 1.88 -87.85 47.53
CA PRO A 283 2.35 -88.79 46.51
C PRO A 283 1.16 -89.42 45.78
N VAL A 284 1.29 -89.59 44.45
CA VAL A 284 0.24 -90.19 43.60
C VAL A 284 -0.13 -91.60 44.08
N VAL A 285 0.86 -92.35 44.58
CA VAL A 285 0.68 -93.66 45.20
C VAL A 285 1.56 -93.71 46.46
N ASN A 286 1.02 -94.23 47.57
CA ASN A 286 1.71 -94.31 48.86
C ASN A 286 2.86 -95.33 48.89
N ILE A 287 2.88 -96.26 47.95
CA ILE A 287 3.90 -97.30 47.81
C ILE A 287 4.77 -97.05 46.56
N SER A 288 6.05 -97.42 46.65
CA SER A 288 6.91 -97.45 45.47
C SER A 288 6.58 -98.68 44.64
N VAL A 289 5.80 -98.47 43.57
CA VAL A 289 5.43 -99.53 42.61
C VAL A 289 6.67 -100.23 42.04
N GLU A 290 7.74 -99.49 41.81
CA GLU A 290 9.02 -100.05 41.32
C GLU A 290 9.69 -100.95 42.36
N LYS A 291 9.74 -100.56 43.64
CA LYS A 291 10.26 -101.43 44.72
C LYS A 291 9.40 -102.67 44.89
N LEU A 292 8.08 -102.54 44.85
CA LEU A 292 7.16 -103.68 44.93
C LEU A 292 7.38 -104.65 43.76
N ALA A 293 7.58 -104.14 42.54
CA ALA A 293 7.92 -104.97 41.38
C ALA A 293 9.26 -105.71 41.57
N GLN A 294 10.28 -105.04 42.11
CA GLN A 294 11.59 -105.65 42.42
C GLN A 294 11.50 -106.73 43.50
N GLU A 295 10.72 -106.51 44.55
CA GLU A 295 10.49 -107.50 45.61
C GLU A 295 9.74 -108.74 45.09
N LEU A 296 8.71 -108.54 44.27
CA LEU A 296 7.98 -109.65 43.63
C LEU A 296 8.89 -110.46 42.69
N GLU A 297 9.78 -109.80 41.96
CA GLU A 297 10.77 -110.46 41.10
C GLU A 297 11.81 -111.23 41.91
N GLY A 298 12.33 -110.67 43.01
CA GLY A 298 13.22 -111.41 43.93
C GLY A 298 12.54 -112.63 44.56
N LEU A 299 11.27 -112.51 44.97
CA LEU A 299 10.48 -113.63 45.47
C LEU A 299 10.23 -114.69 44.40
N SER A 300 10.02 -114.29 43.14
CA SER A 300 9.86 -115.22 42.02
C SER A 300 11.08 -116.13 41.80
N GLN A 301 12.28 -115.62 42.08
CA GLN A 301 13.55 -116.34 41.88
C GLN A 301 13.91 -117.28 43.03
N THR A 302 13.39 -117.01 44.24
CA THR A 302 13.74 -117.75 45.48
C THR A 302 12.77 -118.88 45.82
N GLN A 303 11.60 -118.92 45.19
CA GLN A 303 10.54 -119.88 45.51
C GLN A 303 10.68 -121.21 44.75
N GLY A 304 10.21 -122.33 45.31
CA GLY A 304 10.39 -123.68 44.76
C GLY A 304 9.32 -124.20 43.77
N ASN A 305 8.17 -123.53 43.65
CA ASN A 305 7.05 -123.87 42.77
C ASN A 305 7.05 -123.05 41.47
N THR A 306 7.52 -123.63 40.37
CA THR A 306 7.67 -122.94 39.08
C THR A 306 6.44 -122.16 38.59
N VAL A 307 5.22 -122.61 38.88
CA VAL A 307 3.98 -121.90 38.49
C VAL A 307 3.82 -120.60 39.26
N LEU A 308 4.06 -120.62 40.58
CA LEU A 308 3.98 -119.43 41.43
C LEU A 308 5.05 -118.40 41.05
N GLY A 309 6.26 -118.86 40.72
CA GLY A 309 7.34 -117.99 40.23
C GLY A 309 6.96 -117.23 38.95
N GLN A 310 6.39 -117.93 37.96
CA GLN A 310 5.93 -117.29 36.72
C GLN A 310 4.79 -116.29 36.95
N GLN A 311 3.86 -116.58 37.87
CA GLN A 311 2.79 -115.66 38.24
C GLN A 311 3.33 -114.38 38.90
N LEU A 312 4.25 -114.51 39.87
CA LEU A 312 4.90 -113.37 40.51
C LEU A 312 5.67 -112.50 39.51
N GLN A 313 6.35 -113.12 38.53
CA GLN A 313 7.06 -112.39 37.48
C GLN A 313 6.10 -111.65 36.54
N LYS A 314 4.94 -112.23 36.21
CA LYS A 314 3.90 -111.56 35.43
C LYS A 314 3.32 -110.34 36.17
N GLU A 315 3.06 -110.46 37.46
CA GLU A 315 2.58 -109.34 38.29
C GLU A 315 3.65 -108.24 38.42
N ALA A 316 4.92 -108.60 38.62
CA ALA A 316 6.04 -107.64 38.63
C ALA A 316 6.13 -106.86 37.31
N GLN A 317 5.99 -107.54 36.17
CA GLN A 317 5.95 -106.88 34.85
C GLN A 317 4.71 -105.99 34.69
N GLY A 318 3.55 -106.44 35.18
CA GLY A 318 2.32 -105.65 35.22
C GLY A 318 2.49 -104.34 36.01
N LEU A 319 3.15 -104.41 37.16
CA LEU A 319 3.47 -103.24 37.99
C LEU A 319 4.46 -102.29 37.30
N ARG A 320 5.48 -102.80 36.60
CA ARG A 320 6.40 -101.95 35.82
C ARG A 320 5.70 -101.24 34.67
N ASN A 321 4.84 -101.93 33.94
CA ASN A 321 4.04 -101.32 32.88
C ASN A 321 3.11 -100.25 33.46
N LEU A 322 2.45 -100.53 34.60
CA LEU A 322 1.63 -99.55 35.31
C LEU A 322 2.42 -98.32 35.74
N HIS A 323 3.64 -98.53 36.25
CA HIS A 323 4.54 -97.46 36.66
C HIS A 323 4.92 -96.57 35.47
N GLN A 324 5.36 -97.16 34.37
CA GLN A 324 5.84 -96.44 33.18
C GLN A 324 4.70 -95.73 32.42
N GLU A 325 3.58 -96.41 32.18
CA GLU A 325 2.50 -95.87 31.35
C GLU A 325 1.59 -94.90 32.11
N LYS A 326 1.26 -95.20 33.38
CA LYS A 326 0.27 -94.44 34.13
C LYS A 326 0.90 -93.56 35.21
N LEU A 327 1.77 -94.12 36.05
CA LEU A 327 2.28 -93.39 37.22
C LEU A 327 3.17 -92.21 36.84
N LEU A 328 4.11 -92.40 35.91
CA LEU A 328 4.98 -91.32 35.43
C LEU A 328 4.18 -90.20 34.75
N LEU A 329 3.16 -90.54 33.97
CA LEU A 329 2.26 -89.57 33.34
C LEU A 329 1.51 -88.75 34.39
N GLN A 330 0.92 -89.41 35.40
CA GLN A 330 0.22 -88.74 36.50
C GLN A 330 1.15 -87.83 37.28
N GLN A 331 2.37 -88.27 37.61
CA GLN A 331 3.37 -87.44 38.29
C GLN A 331 3.71 -86.17 37.48
N ARG A 332 3.88 -86.29 36.16
CA ARG A 332 4.12 -85.13 35.28
C ARG A 332 2.92 -84.17 35.27
N LEU A 333 1.70 -84.69 35.22
CA LEU A 333 0.48 -83.87 35.26
C LEU A 333 0.31 -83.14 36.60
N VAL A 334 0.61 -83.80 37.72
CA VAL A 334 0.60 -83.19 39.06
C VAL A 334 1.65 -82.08 39.17
N ALA A 335 2.87 -82.30 38.62
CA ALA A 335 3.89 -81.25 38.57
C ALA A 335 3.45 -80.04 37.73
N LYS A 336 2.80 -80.27 36.58
CA LYS A 336 2.23 -79.19 35.76
C LYS A 336 1.10 -78.47 36.50
N LEU A 337 0.22 -79.20 37.18
CA LEU A 337 -0.86 -78.65 37.98
C LEU A 337 -0.30 -77.78 39.12
N ASN A 338 0.76 -78.22 39.80
CA ASN A 338 1.43 -77.43 40.84
C ASN A 338 1.87 -76.05 40.32
N LEU A 339 2.56 -76.03 39.17
CA LEU A 339 2.99 -74.78 38.53
C LEU A 339 1.79 -73.89 38.16
N SER A 340 0.74 -74.48 37.58
CA SER A 340 -0.48 -73.76 37.21
C SER A 340 -1.23 -73.18 38.41
N VAL A 341 -1.36 -73.93 39.50
CA VAL A 341 -2.02 -73.48 40.74
C VAL A 341 -1.21 -72.37 41.41
N HIS A 342 0.13 -72.48 41.44
CA HIS A 342 0.98 -71.40 41.95
C HIS A 342 0.85 -70.12 41.12
N ALA A 343 0.92 -70.21 39.80
CA ALA A 343 0.77 -69.06 38.90
C ALA A 343 -0.61 -68.40 39.01
N LEU A 344 -1.66 -69.22 39.20
CA LEU A 344 -3.01 -68.71 39.41
C LEU A 344 -3.15 -68.05 40.78
N ALA A 345 -2.64 -68.67 41.84
CA ALA A 345 -2.67 -68.13 43.20
C ALA A 345 -1.95 -66.78 43.32
N SER A 346 -0.83 -66.60 42.60
CA SER A 346 -0.11 -65.33 42.59
C SER A 346 -0.81 -64.24 41.77
N SER A 347 -1.54 -64.62 40.71
CA SER A 347 -2.13 -63.67 39.75
C SER A 347 -3.57 -63.29 40.10
N ALA A 348 -4.34 -64.18 40.73
CA ALA A 348 -5.76 -64.00 41.05
C ALA A 348 -6.09 -62.69 41.79
N PRO A 349 -5.40 -62.32 42.90
CA PRO A 349 -5.75 -61.08 43.62
C PRO A 349 -5.43 -59.83 42.79
N LEU A 350 -4.36 -59.85 41.99
CA LEU A 350 -4.00 -58.73 41.12
C LEU A 350 -5.01 -58.59 39.96
N LEU A 351 -5.41 -59.69 39.34
CA LEU A 351 -6.31 -59.69 38.18
C LEU A 351 -7.67 -59.06 38.50
N GLN A 352 -8.27 -59.39 39.65
CA GLN A 352 -9.56 -58.80 40.03
C GLN A 352 -9.43 -57.30 40.35
N LEU A 353 -8.37 -56.91 41.06
CA LEU A 353 -8.12 -55.51 41.39
C LEU A 353 -7.90 -54.64 40.15
N GLU A 354 -7.05 -55.11 39.22
CA GLU A 354 -6.80 -54.43 37.94
C GLU A 354 -8.08 -54.36 37.08
N THR A 355 -8.88 -55.43 37.05
CA THR A 355 -10.16 -55.45 36.31
C THR A 355 -11.14 -54.41 36.86
N SER A 356 -11.24 -54.29 38.19
CA SER A 356 -12.09 -53.29 38.83
C SER A 356 -11.60 -51.87 38.54
N ASP A 357 -10.30 -51.63 38.65
CA ASP A 357 -9.69 -50.31 38.37
C ASP A 357 -9.91 -49.89 36.91
N VAL A 358 -9.78 -50.81 35.96
CA VAL A 358 -10.08 -50.55 34.54
C VAL A 358 -11.55 -50.20 34.32
N LEU A 359 -12.49 -50.98 34.88
CA LEU A 359 -13.93 -50.69 34.76
C LEU A 359 -14.31 -49.34 35.37
N ASP A 360 -13.73 -48.99 36.52
CA ASP A 360 -13.96 -47.71 37.20
C ASP A 360 -13.39 -46.54 36.38
N ARG A 361 -12.15 -46.64 35.90
CA ARG A 361 -11.52 -45.61 35.05
C ARG A 361 -12.28 -45.37 33.76
N VAL A 362 -12.72 -46.43 33.08
CA VAL A 362 -13.53 -46.34 31.85
C VAL A 362 -14.87 -45.67 32.15
N THR A 363 -15.53 -46.05 33.25
CA THR A 363 -16.83 -45.48 33.62
C THR A 363 -16.71 -44.00 33.98
N HIS A 364 -15.67 -43.61 34.73
CA HIS A 364 -15.34 -42.22 35.02
C HIS A 364 -15.05 -41.43 33.74
N LEU A 365 -14.19 -41.96 32.85
CA LEU A 365 -13.85 -41.31 31.59
C LEU A 365 -15.09 -41.14 30.69
N LYS A 366 -15.99 -42.13 30.62
CA LYS A 366 -17.25 -42.02 29.86
C LYS A 366 -18.16 -40.92 30.41
N GLY A 367 -18.16 -40.69 31.72
CA GLY A 367 -18.92 -39.62 32.36
C GLY A 367 -18.35 -38.22 32.13
N GLU A 368 -17.02 -38.07 32.23
CA GLU A 368 -16.34 -36.77 32.14
C GLU A 368 -16.05 -36.31 30.71
N LEU A 369 -15.83 -37.24 29.77
CA LEU A 369 -15.41 -36.94 28.40
C LEU A 369 -16.35 -35.96 27.66
N PRO A 370 -17.70 -36.07 27.73
CA PRO A 370 -18.59 -35.09 27.11
C PRO A 370 -18.40 -33.67 27.63
N THR A 371 -18.18 -33.54 28.94
CA THR A 371 -17.96 -32.24 29.60
C THR A 371 -16.63 -31.64 29.18
N TRP A 372 -15.57 -32.45 29.15
CA TRP A 372 -14.24 -32.00 28.71
C TRP A 372 -14.22 -31.64 27.23
N ALA A 373 -14.80 -32.46 26.36
CA ALA A 373 -14.90 -32.19 24.93
C ALA A 373 -15.62 -30.86 24.66
N THR A 374 -16.75 -30.62 25.34
CA THR A 374 -17.51 -29.38 25.21
C THR A 374 -16.71 -28.17 25.70
N ARG A 375 -16.00 -28.30 26.83
CA ARG A 375 -15.17 -27.23 27.40
C ARG A 375 -13.99 -26.87 26.50
N ILE A 376 -13.26 -27.88 26.01
CA ILE A 376 -12.12 -27.68 25.10
C ILE A 376 -12.61 -27.01 23.82
N LEU A 377 -13.70 -27.51 23.22
CA LEU A 377 -14.26 -26.94 22.00
C LEU A 377 -14.67 -25.48 22.17
N LYS A 378 -15.30 -25.15 23.31
CA LYS A 378 -15.70 -23.78 23.63
C LYS A 378 -14.46 -22.87 23.79
N ASN A 379 -13.47 -23.29 24.55
CA ASN A 379 -12.27 -22.49 24.77
C ASN A 379 -11.49 -22.25 23.46
N GLU A 380 -11.30 -23.29 22.65
CA GLU A 380 -10.58 -23.18 21.37
C GLU A 380 -11.35 -22.32 20.35
N SER A 381 -12.68 -22.47 20.29
CA SER A 381 -13.51 -21.63 19.43
C SER A 381 -13.52 -20.16 19.86
N GLU A 382 -13.63 -19.87 21.16
CA GLU A 382 -13.54 -18.50 21.69
C GLU A 382 -12.15 -17.88 21.44
N CYS A 383 -11.07 -18.66 21.59
CA CYS A 383 -9.72 -18.21 21.29
C CYS A 383 -9.56 -17.88 19.80
N PHE A 384 -10.02 -18.76 18.90
CA PHE A 384 -10.03 -18.52 17.46
C PHE A 384 -10.82 -17.27 17.13
N LEU A 385 -12.04 -17.14 17.65
CA LEU A 385 -12.89 -15.98 17.39
C LEU A 385 -12.22 -14.68 17.82
N THR A 386 -11.65 -14.64 19.02
CA THR A 386 -10.98 -13.46 19.57
C THR A 386 -9.82 -13.04 18.68
N ARG A 387 -9.03 -14.00 18.21
CA ARG A 387 -7.90 -13.74 17.30
C ARG A 387 -8.36 -13.18 15.95
N GLU A 388 -9.35 -13.82 15.33
CA GLU A 388 -9.86 -13.36 14.03
C GLU A 388 -10.53 -11.98 14.14
N MET A 389 -11.31 -11.73 15.20
CA MET A 389 -11.88 -10.41 15.51
C MET A 389 -10.79 -9.35 15.72
N GLY A 390 -9.66 -9.72 16.32
CA GLY A 390 -8.49 -8.87 16.46
C GLY A 390 -7.94 -8.42 15.10
N TYR A 391 -7.84 -9.31 14.11
CA TYR A 391 -7.41 -8.95 12.76
C TYR A 391 -8.41 -8.02 12.07
N PHE A 392 -9.72 -8.26 12.19
CA PHE A 392 -10.74 -7.34 11.66
C PHE A 392 -10.63 -5.96 12.30
N SER A 393 -10.43 -5.90 13.62
CA SER A 393 -10.26 -4.64 14.35
C SER A 393 -9.03 -3.87 13.90
N GLN A 394 -7.90 -4.56 13.74
CA GLN A 394 -6.67 -3.96 13.25
C GLN A 394 -6.84 -3.41 11.83
N TYR A 395 -7.48 -4.18 10.94
CA TYR A 395 -7.73 -3.74 9.56
C TYR A 395 -8.63 -2.52 9.50
N VAL A 396 -9.73 -2.51 10.25
CA VAL A 396 -10.65 -1.37 10.31
C VAL A 396 -9.97 -0.13 10.91
N ALA A 397 -9.15 -0.30 11.95
CA ALA A 397 -8.38 0.81 12.53
C ALA A 397 -7.39 1.38 11.51
N TRP A 398 -6.72 0.53 10.73
CA TRP A 398 -5.86 0.95 9.63
C TRP A 398 -6.63 1.68 8.53
N VAL A 399 -7.79 1.18 8.10
CA VAL A 399 -8.64 1.87 7.10
C VAL A 399 -9.07 3.24 7.61
N ARG A 400 -9.46 3.35 8.89
CA ARG A 400 -9.81 4.63 9.52
C ARG A 400 -8.65 5.62 9.42
N GLU A 401 -7.44 5.21 9.82
CA GLU A 401 -6.26 6.07 9.75
C GLU A 401 -5.93 6.47 8.31
N GLU A 402 -5.92 5.51 7.39
CA GLU A 402 -5.60 5.77 5.98
C GLU A 402 -6.59 6.74 5.35
N VAL A 403 -7.90 6.49 5.44
CA VAL A 403 -8.93 7.34 4.83
C VAL A 403 -8.94 8.75 5.43
N THR A 404 -8.72 8.88 6.74
CA THR A 404 -8.83 10.17 7.43
C THR A 404 -7.55 10.99 7.41
N GLN A 405 -6.37 10.36 7.29
CA GLN A 405 -5.09 11.04 7.47
C GLN A 405 -4.10 10.90 6.30
N ARG A 406 -4.18 9.86 5.47
CA ARG A 406 -3.09 9.52 4.53
C ARG A 406 -3.51 9.40 3.06
N ILE A 407 -4.69 8.89 2.78
CA ILE A 407 -5.24 8.73 1.42
C ILE A 407 -5.80 10.06 0.93
N ALA A 408 -5.63 10.30 -0.38
CA ALA A 408 -6.12 11.49 -1.08
C ALA A 408 -5.64 12.82 -0.45
N THR A 409 -4.32 12.98 -0.33
CA THR A 409 -3.74 14.28 0.02
C THR A 409 -4.12 15.32 -1.03
N CYS A 410 -4.41 16.55 -0.58
CA CYS A 410 -4.75 17.63 -1.51
C CYS A 410 -3.53 18.41 -2.02
N GLN A 411 -2.32 17.86 -1.80
CA GLN A 411 -1.07 18.44 -2.27
C GLN A 411 -1.01 18.64 -3.80
N PRO A 412 -1.53 17.74 -4.65
CA PRO A 412 -1.58 17.97 -6.09
C PRO A 412 -2.35 19.25 -6.47
N LEU A 413 -3.40 19.60 -5.73
CA LEU A 413 -4.16 20.83 -5.95
C LEU A 413 -3.33 22.08 -5.65
N SER A 414 -2.65 22.10 -4.49
CA SER A 414 -1.75 23.21 -4.14
C SER A 414 -0.60 23.36 -5.15
N THR A 415 -0.09 22.23 -5.66
CA THR A 415 0.97 22.21 -6.68
C THR A 415 0.46 22.75 -8.02
N ALA A 416 -0.77 22.41 -8.41
CA ALA A 416 -1.39 22.94 -9.62
C ALA A 416 -1.59 24.46 -9.54
N LEU A 417 -1.99 24.99 -8.37
CA LEU A 417 -2.10 26.43 -8.14
C LEU A 417 -0.74 27.13 -8.18
N ASP A 418 0.28 26.56 -7.56
CA ASP A 418 1.67 27.09 -7.60
C ASP A 418 2.21 27.09 -9.03
N ASN A 419 1.98 26.02 -9.80
CA ASN A 419 2.36 25.96 -11.21
C ASN A 419 1.60 26.99 -12.05
N GLY A 420 0.30 27.17 -11.79
CA GLY A 420 -0.51 28.18 -12.46
C GLY A 420 0.03 29.60 -12.23
N ARG A 421 0.44 29.91 -11.00
CA ARG A 421 1.12 31.16 -10.67
C ARG A 421 2.42 31.31 -11.45
N VAL A 422 3.30 30.30 -11.43
CA VAL A 422 4.59 30.34 -12.15
C VAL A 422 4.37 30.59 -13.65
N ILE A 423 3.39 29.92 -14.26
CA ILE A 423 3.07 30.10 -15.68
C ILE A 423 2.62 31.55 -15.94
N LEU A 424 1.69 32.08 -15.15
CA LEU A 424 1.16 33.43 -15.39
C LEU A 424 2.19 34.52 -15.08
N CYS A 425 2.89 34.41 -13.96
CA CYS A 425 3.76 35.46 -13.46
C CYS A 425 5.15 35.40 -14.10
N ASP A 426 5.78 34.24 -14.05
CA ASP A 426 7.19 34.12 -14.45
C ASP A 426 7.30 33.91 -15.97
N MET A 427 6.37 33.17 -16.58
CA MET A 427 6.44 32.88 -18.02
C MET A 427 5.69 33.89 -18.91
N VAL A 428 4.73 34.64 -18.36
CA VAL A 428 3.94 35.61 -19.15
C VAL A 428 4.17 37.04 -18.68
N ALA A 429 3.92 37.36 -17.41
CA ALA A 429 4.00 38.74 -16.92
C ALA A 429 5.44 39.30 -16.93
N ASP A 430 6.43 38.51 -16.49
CA ASP A 430 7.82 38.95 -16.45
C ASP A 430 8.41 39.25 -17.84
N PRO A 431 8.28 38.37 -18.88
CA PRO A 431 8.71 38.70 -20.24
C PRO A 431 7.96 39.89 -20.85
N TRP A 432 6.67 40.04 -20.53
CA TRP A 432 5.90 41.21 -20.94
C TRP A 432 6.46 42.49 -20.31
N ASN A 433 6.84 42.42 -19.04
CA ASN A 433 7.43 43.54 -18.32
C ASN A 433 8.82 43.89 -18.85
N ALA A 434 9.64 42.89 -19.13
CA ALA A 434 10.93 43.09 -19.78
C ALA A 434 10.78 43.75 -21.16
N PHE A 435 9.74 43.39 -21.93
CA PHE A 435 9.50 43.96 -23.25
C PHE A 435 9.26 45.47 -23.21
N TRP A 436 8.30 45.95 -22.41
CA TRP A 436 8.02 47.39 -22.34
C TRP A 436 9.17 48.16 -21.70
N PHE A 437 9.87 47.56 -20.74
CA PHE A 437 11.03 48.17 -20.09
C PHE A 437 12.17 48.41 -21.09
N CYS A 438 12.49 47.40 -21.92
CA CYS A 438 13.47 47.53 -23.00
C CYS A 438 13.03 48.55 -24.05
N LEU A 439 11.76 48.52 -24.47
CA LEU A 439 11.21 49.46 -25.44
C LEU A 439 11.26 50.91 -24.93
N GLY A 440 10.95 51.11 -23.65
CA GLY A 440 11.05 52.38 -22.95
C GLY A 440 12.47 52.93 -22.97
N TRP A 441 13.46 52.10 -22.65
CA TRP A 441 14.88 52.50 -22.73
C TRP A 441 15.35 52.82 -24.14
N CYS A 442 14.99 52.00 -25.13
CA CYS A 442 15.28 52.30 -26.53
C CYS A 442 14.75 53.70 -26.91
N THR A 443 13.52 53.99 -26.51
CA THR A 443 12.87 55.27 -26.82
C THR A 443 13.50 56.44 -26.05
N PHE A 444 13.86 56.23 -24.79
CA PHE A 444 14.58 57.22 -23.98
C PHE A 444 15.92 57.60 -24.63
N PHE A 445 16.69 56.63 -25.15
CA PHE A 445 17.97 56.88 -25.81
C PHE A 445 17.85 57.44 -27.24
N LEU A 446 16.68 57.30 -27.90
CA LEU A 446 16.45 57.99 -29.18
C LEU A 446 16.49 59.51 -29.03
N ILE A 447 16.03 60.06 -27.90
CA ILE A 447 15.99 61.51 -27.66
C ILE A 447 17.40 62.15 -27.71
N PRO A 448 18.38 61.75 -26.87
CA PRO A 448 19.74 62.27 -26.97
C PRO A 448 20.39 61.92 -28.31
N SER A 449 20.12 60.73 -28.87
CA SER A 449 20.63 60.34 -30.19
C SER A 449 20.20 61.32 -31.28
N ILE A 450 18.95 61.77 -31.28
CA ILE A 450 18.42 62.75 -32.24
C ILE A 450 19.14 64.10 -32.06
N ILE A 451 19.27 64.58 -30.82
CA ILE A 451 19.93 65.86 -30.52
C ILE A 451 21.37 65.87 -31.05
N PHE A 452 22.13 64.81 -30.75
CA PHE A 452 23.50 64.67 -31.23
C PHE A 452 23.57 64.52 -32.74
N ALA A 453 22.72 63.70 -33.36
CA ALA A 453 22.71 63.53 -34.81
C ALA A 453 22.41 64.84 -35.55
N VAL A 454 21.44 65.65 -35.07
CA VAL A 454 21.14 66.97 -35.66
C VAL A 454 22.34 67.90 -35.53
N LYS A 455 22.95 68.00 -34.34
CA LYS A 455 24.13 68.86 -34.13
C LYS A 455 25.31 68.43 -35.00
N THR A 456 25.64 67.14 -35.00
CA THR A 456 26.76 66.57 -35.76
C THR A 456 26.55 66.70 -37.27
N SER A 457 25.33 66.54 -37.77
CA SER A 457 25.04 66.71 -39.21
C SER A 457 25.37 68.12 -39.73
N LYS A 458 25.21 69.17 -38.90
CA LYS A 458 25.62 70.54 -39.25
C LYS A 458 27.13 70.65 -39.41
N TYR A 459 27.90 69.92 -38.62
CA TYR A 459 29.36 69.88 -38.71
C TYR A 459 29.87 69.18 -39.97
N PHE A 460 29.18 68.13 -40.41
CA PHE A 460 29.55 67.34 -41.60
C PHE A 460 29.15 67.97 -42.94
N ARG A 461 28.29 69.01 -42.96
CA ARG A 461 27.92 69.71 -44.21
C ARG A 461 29.05 70.63 -44.74
N PRO A 462 29.18 70.80 -46.07
CA PRO A 462 30.16 71.69 -46.70
C PRO A 462 30.05 73.16 -46.27
N ILE A 463 31.18 73.87 -46.21
CA ILE A 463 31.25 75.29 -45.77
C ILE A 463 30.47 76.22 -46.73
N ARG A 464 30.42 75.92 -48.03
CA ARG A 464 29.67 76.72 -49.01
C ARG A 464 28.18 76.87 -48.66
N LYS A 465 27.55 75.81 -48.12
CA LYS A 465 26.16 75.86 -47.61
C LYS A 465 26.03 76.49 -46.22
N ARG A 466 27.13 76.54 -45.45
CA ARG A 466 27.17 77.19 -44.13
C ARG A 466 27.28 78.71 -44.27
N LEU A 467 27.97 79.20 -45.30
CA LEU A 467 27.97 80.62 -45.67
C LEU A 467 26.59 81.06 -46.18
N SER A 468 25.90 80.27 -47.02
CA SER A 468 24.57 80.65 -47.53
C SER A 468 23.45 80.68 -46.48
N SER A 469 23.54 79.89 -45.40
CA SER A 469 22.55 79.95 -44.30
C SER A 469 22.81 81.08 -43.31
N THR A 470 24.01 81.67 -43.34
CA THR A 470 24.41 82.75 -42.45
C THR A 470 24.49 84.10 -43.19
N SER A 471 24.39 84.11 -44.53
CA SER A 471 24.54 85.29 -45.38
C SER A 471 23.26 86.08 -45.63
N SER A 472 22.26 86.03 -44.73
CA SER A 472 21.13 86.96 -44.87
C SER A 472 21.48 88.37 -44.37
N GLU A 473 22.56 88.55 -43.61
CA GLU A 473 23.07 89.88 -43.26
C GLU A 473 24.61 89.86 -43.33
N GLU A 474 25.15 90.70 -44.21
CA GLU A 474 26.56 91.11 -44.32
C GLU A 474 27.60 90.05 -44.68
N THR A 475 27.92 89.93 -45.98
CA THR A 475 29.32 89.77 -46.42
C THR A 475 29.46 90.05 -47.93
N GLN A 476 30.20 91.11 -48.27
CA GLN A 476 30.54 91.49 -49.63
C GLN A 476 31.44 90.44 -50.29
N LEU A 477 31.12 90.07 -51.54
CA LEU A 477 31.97 89.24 -52.40
C LEU A 477 33.28 89.97 -52.73
N PHE A 478 34.42 89.47 -52.25
CA PHE A 478 35.74 89.91 -52.73
C PHE A 478 36.01 89.33 -54.13
N HIS A 479 36.09 90.20 -55.13
CA HIS A 479 36.53 89.88 -56.49
C HIS A 479 38.04 90.19 -56.61
N ILE A 480 38.88 89.19 -56.89
CA ILE A 480 40.31 89.39 -57.17
C ILE A 480 40.50 89.59 -58.68
N PRO A 481 41.12 90.70 -59.15
CA PRO A 481 41.38 90.92 -60.56
C PRO A 481 42.64 90.15 -61.02
N ARG A 482 42.57 89.52 -62.20
CA ARG A 482 43.74 88.93 -62.88
C ARG A 482 44.47 90.00 -63.70
N VAL A 483 45.78 90.10 -63.51
CA VAL A 483 46.67 91.01 -64.25
C VAL A 483 46.94 90.46 -65.66
N THR A 484 46.81 91.35 -66.64
CA THR A 484 47.17 91.19 -68.06
C THR A 484 48.67 91.07 -68.23
N SER A 485 49.13 90.12 -69.07
CA SER A 485 50.49 90.15 -69.61
C SER A 485 50.42 90.52 -71.09
N LEU A 486 51.10 91.61 -71.44
CA LEU A 486 51.43 92.01 -72.81
C LEU A 486 52.26 90.91 -73.48
N LYS A 487 51.98 90.66 -74.77
CA LYS A 487 52.98 90.15 -75.70
C LYS A 487 53.24 91.23 -76.75
N LEU A 488 54.53 91.50 -76.94
CA LEU A 488 55.09 92.36 -77.98
C LEU A 488 54.80 91.79 -79.37
#